data_AF-W1Y838-F1
#
_entry.id   AF-W1Y838-F1
#
_cell.length_a   1.000
_cell.length_b   1.000
_cell.length_c   1.000
_cell.angle_alpha   90.00
_cell.angle_beta   90.00
_cell.angle_gamma   90.00
#
_symmetry.space_group_name_H-M   'P 1'
#
loop_
_entity.id
_entity.type
_entity.pdbx_description
1 polymer ?
#
loop_
_entity_poly.entity_id
_entity_poly.type
_entity_poly.pdbx_seq_one_letter_code
_entity_poly.pdbx_strand_id
1 'polypeptide(L)'
;THFNIDVGIARSCDDFFTGTRAAACGGTTTIIDHMGFGPNGCRLRHQLEVYRGYAAHKAVIDYSFHGVIQHINHAILDEIPMMVEEGLSSFK
;
A
#
# COMPACT_ATOMS: atom_id res chain seq x y z
N THR A 1 -5.10 1.06 6.99
CA THR A 1 -6.22 0.35 6.33
C THR A 1 -5.68 -0.80 5.49
N HIS A 2 -6.56 -1.58 4.85
CA HIS A 2 -6.20 -2.71 3.98
C HIS A 2 -7.13 -2.74 2.74
N PHE A 3 -7.15 -1.66 1.97
CA PHE A 3 -7.99 -1.58 0.78
C PHE A 3 -7.37 -2.38 -0.37
N ASN A 4 -8.21 -3.00 -1.20
CA ASN A 4 -7.81 -3.87 -2.32
C ASN A 4 -6.87 -5.04 -1.97
N ILE A 5 -6.58 -5.30 -0.68
CA ILE A 5 -5.62 -6.32 -0.28
C ILE A 5 -6.09 -7.70 -0.74
N ASP A 6 -5.19 -8.41 -1.40
CA ASP A 6 -5.37 -9.81 -1.78
C ASP A 6 -4.54 -10.65 -0.81
N VAL A 7 -5.19 -11.61 -0.15
CA VAL A 7 -4.55 -12.54 0.80
C VAL A 7 -4.41 -13.95 0.22
N GLY A 8 -4.56 -14.10 -1.09
CA GLY A 8 -4.40 -15.35 -1.84
C GLY A 8 -5.66 -16.23 -1.87
N ILE A 9 -6.50 -16.15 -0.84
CA ILE A 9 -7.79 -16.88 -0.77
C ILE A 9 -9.01 -15.96 -0.87
N ALA A 10 -8.82 -14.66 -0.71
CA ALA A 10 -9.87 -13.66 -0.73
C ALA A 10 -9.26 -12.28 -0.99
N ARG A 11 -10.12 -11.35 -1.40
CA ARG A 11 -9.79 -9.95 -1.57
C ARG A 11 -10.69 -9.09 -0.69
N SER A 12 -10.14 -8.02 -0.12
CA SER A 12 -10.95 -7.02 0.59
C SER A 12 -12.06 -6.47 -0.31
N CYS A 13 -13.27 -6.37 0.22
CA CYS A 13 -14.43 -5.84 -0.49
C CYS A 13 -14.31 -4.34 -0.75
N ASP A 14 -13.54 -3.61 0.07
CA ASP A 14 -13.34 -2.18 -0.11
C ASP A 14 -12.10 -1.88 -0.95
N ASP A 15 -12.31 -1.13 -2.03
CA ASP A 15 -11.24 -0.54 -2.82
C ASP A 15 -10.91 0.88 -2.34
N PHE A 16 -9.96 1.55 -3.00
CA PHE A 16 -9.59 2.91 -2.61
C PHE A 16 -10.73 3.92 -2.82
N PHE A 17 -11.72 3.68 -3.68
CA PHE A 17 -12.87 4.58 -3.82
C PHE A 17 -13.91 4.32 -2.74
N THR A 18 -14.37 3.08 -2.57
CA THR A 18 -15.41 2.76 -1.57
C THR A 18 -14.90 2.97 -0.15
N GLY A 19 -13.67 2.55 0.12
CA GLY A 19 -13.05 2.63 1.44
C GLY A 19 -12.76 4.07 1.87
N THR A 20 -12.18 4.90 1.00
CA THR A 20 -11.92 6.31 1.35
C THR A 20 -13.19 7.13 1.44
N ARG A 21 -14.22 6.81 0.63
CA ARG A 21 -15.53 7.45 0.74
C ARG A 21 -16.20 7.10 2.07
N ALA A 22 -16.14 5.83 2.50
CA ALA A 22 -16.65 5.42 3.80
C ALA A 22 -15.91 6.13 4.94
N ALA A 23 -14.58 6.24 4.84
CA ALA A 23 -13.75 6.98 5.79
C ALA A 23 -14.17 8.46 5.87
N ALA A 24 -14.37 9.13 4.72
CA ALA A 24 -14.81 10.52 4.64
C ALA A 24 -16.19 10.73 5.31
N CYS A 25 -17.16 9.86 5.01
CA CYS A 25 -18.48 9.88 5.65
C CYS A 25 -18.40 9.66 7.17
N GLY A 26 -17.39 8.92 7.64
CA GLY A 26 -17.10 8.68 9.05
C GLY A 26 -16.24 9.76 9.72
N GLY A 27 -15.87 10.83 9.02
CA GLY A 27 -15.06 11.92 9.56
C GLY A 27 -13.55 11.67 9.59
N THR A 28 -13.06 10.61 8.95
CA THR A 28 -11.63 10.36 8.74
C THR A 28 -11.20 10.98 7.41
N THR A 29 -10.19 11.86 7.45
CA THR A 29 -9.72 12.62 6.28
C THR A 29 -8.38 12.15 5.73
N THR A 30 -7.73 11.17 6.38
CA THR A 30 -6.46 10.60 5.90
C THR A 30 -6.35 9.14 6.31
N ILE A 31 -5.80 8.30 5.43
CA ILE A 31 -5.49 6.89 5.72
C ILE A 31 -4.03 6.55 5.41
N ILE A 32 -3.48 5.56 6.13
CA ILE A 32 -2.22 4.91 5.77
C ILE A 32 -2.52 3.44 5.51
N ASP A 33 -2.36 2.99 4.27
CA ASP A 33 -2.74 1.66 3.83
C ASP A 33 -1.56 0.67 3.89
N HIS A 34 -1.85 -0.60 4.19
CA HIS A 34 -0.86 -1.67 4.18
C HIS A 34 -0.99 -2.46 2.88
N MET A 35 0.05 -2.37 2.05
CA MET A 35 0.14 -3.11 0.80
C MET A 35 0.22 -4.62 1.06
N GLY A 36 -0.45 -5.41 0.24
CA GLY A 36 -0.35 -6.87 0.26
C GLY A 36 0.99 -7.37 -0.28
N PHE A 37 1.25 -8.66 -0.13
CA PHE A 37 2.44 -9.29 -0.72
C PHE A 37 2.31 -9.36 -2.24
N GLY A 38 3.41 -9.05 -2.93
CA GLY A 38 3.55 -9.16 -4.38
C GLY A 38 3.99 -10.55 -4.82
N PRO A 39 4.26 -10.70 -6.12
CA PRO A 39 4.84 -11.92 -6.65
C PRO A 39 6.13 -12.30 -5.92
N ASN A 40 6.36 -13.60 -5.77
CA ASN A 40 7.57 -14.12 -5.13
C ASN A 40 8.84 -13.54 -5.79
N GLY A 41 9.74 -13.02 -4.97
CA GLY A 41 11.01 -12.43 -5.42
C GLY A 41 10.89 -11.06 -6.09
N CYS A 42 9.72 -10.41 -6.06
CA CYS A 42 9.62 -9.04 -6.58
C CYS A 42 10.42 -8.05 -5.70
N ARG A 43 10.85 -6.96 -6.34
CA ARG A 43 11.51 -5.81 -5.69
C ARG A 43 10.59 -5.14 -4.67
N LEU A 44 11.16 -4.42 -3.71
CA LEU A 44 10.41 -3.71 -2.67
C LEU A 44 9.51 -2.62 -3.27
N ARG A 45 9.99 -1.96 -4.33
CA ARG A 45 9.23 -0.93 -5.07
C ARG A 45 7.98 -1.45 -5.80
N HIS A 46 7.95 -2.73 -6.16
CA HIS A 46 6.87 -3.29 -6.99
C HIS A 46 5.48 -3.03 -6.40
N GLN A 47 5.31 -3.28 -5.10
CA GLN A 47 3.99 -3.12 -4.48
C GLN A 47 3.58 -1.66 -4.33
N LEU A 48 4.53 -0.75 -4.14
CA LEU A 48 4.25 0.68 -4.13
C LEU A 48 3.65 1.14 -5.46
N GLU A 49 4.20 0.67 -6.58
CA GLU A 49 3.68 1.01 -7.92
C GLU A 49 2.27 0.46 -8.14
N VAL A 50 2.03 -0.80 -7.75
CA VAL A 50 0.71 -1.44 -7.85
C VAL A 50 -0.33 -0.68 -7.03
N TYR A 51 -0.03 -0.37 -5.77
CA TYR A 51 -0.98 0.31 -4.88
C TYR A 51 -1.17 1.79 -5.21
N ARG A 52 -0.13 2.48 -5.70
CA ARG A 52 -0.30 3.81 -6.30
C ARG A 52 -1.28 3.74 -7.47
N GLY A 53 -1.19 2.71 -8.31
CA GLY A 53 -2.15 2.48 -9.40
C GLY A 53 -3.57 2.20 -8.91
N TYR A 54 -3.74 1.44 -7.83
CA TYR A 54 -5.06 1.20 -7.23
C TYR A 54 -5.70 2.45 -6.62
N ALA A 55 -4.89 3.34 -6.03
CA ALA A 55 -5.37 4.56 -5.41
C ALA A 55 -5.55 5.72 -6.39
N ALA A 56 -4.73 5.76 -7.45
CA ALA A 56 -4.72 6.82 -8.45
C ALA A 56 -6.12 7.04 -9.04
N HIS A 57 -6.58 8.29 -8.96
CA HIS A 57 -7.90 8.75 -9.43
C HIS A 57 -9.11 8.06 -8.77
N LYS A 58 -8.90 7.29 -7.69
CA LYS A 58 -9.97 6.59 -6.95
C LYS A 58 -10.10 7.04 -5.50
N ALA A 59 -8.99 7.31 -4.81
CA ALA A 59 -9.03 7.81 -3.45
C ALA A 59 -9.69 9.20 -3.39
N VAL A 60 -10.61 9.42 -2.46
CA VAL A 60 -11.34 10.70 -2.28
C VAL A 60 -10.89 11.51 -1.07
N ILE A 61 -9.95 10.98 -0.28
CA ILE A 61 -9.25 11.67 0.82
C ILE A 61 -7.75 11.40 0.72
N ASP A 62 -6.95 12.11 1.49
CA ASP A 62 -5.49 11.95 1.50
C ASP A 62 -5.07 10.55 1.93
N TYR A 63 -3.98 10.03 1.36
CA TYR A 63 -3.48 8.70 1.67
C TYR A 63 -1.96 8.60 1.61
N SER A 64 -1.42 7.62 2.34
CA SER A 64 -0.04 7.15 2.22
C SER A 64 0.00 5.63 2.41
N PHE A 65 1.20 5.04 2.40
CA PHE A 65 1.40 3.61 2.53
C PHE A 65 2.43 3.26 3.61
N HIS A 66 2.25 2.10 4.23
CA HIS A 66 3.35 1.38 4.87
C HIS A 66 4.03 0.49 3.82
N GLY A 67 5.35 0.55 3.71
CA GLY A 67 6.11 -0.38 2.87
C GLY A 67 5.94 -1.82 3.34
N VAL A 68 6.04 -2.79 2.42
CA VAL A 68 5.86 -4.21 2.74
C VAL A 68 7.12 -5.03 2.45
N ILE A 69 7.72 -5.61 3.48
CA ILE A 69 8.92 -6.43 3.39
C ILE A 69 8.52 -7.91 3.51
N GLN A 70 8.13 -8.47 2.38
CA GLN A 70 7.69 -9.86 2.25
C GLN A 70 8.82 -10.90 2.39
N HIS A 71 10.07 -10.50 2.15
CA HIS A 71 11.27 -11.30 2.39
C HIS A 71 12.47 -10.37 2.63
N ILE A 72 13.52 -10.89 3.28
CA ILE A 72 14.72 -10.11 3.60
C ILE A 72 15.94 -10.76 2.94
N ASN A 73 16.66 -9.96 2.17
CA ASN A 73 18.01 -10.23 1.65
C ASN A 73 18.73 -8.89 1.44
N HIS A 74 20.02 -8.91 1.07
CA HIS A 74 20.79 -7.69 0.85
C HIS A 74 20.16 -6.77 -0.21
N ALA A 75 19.66 -7.33 -1.32
CA ALA A 75 19.02 -6.52 -2.37
C ALA A 75 17.79 -5.75 -1.87
N ILE A 76 16.94 -6.37 -1.04
CA ILE A 76 15.77 -5.70 -0.44
C ILE A 76 16.19 -4.62 0.56
N LEU A 77 17.21 -4.89 1.39
CA LEU A 77 17.71 -3.90 2.34
C LEU A 77 18.29 -2.67 1.63
N ASP A 78 18.99 -2.87 0.51
CA ASP A 78 19.55 -1.81 -0.32
C ASP A 78 18.47 -0.95 -1.01
N GLU A 79 17.24 -1.46 -1.17
CA GLU A 79 16.12 -0.70 -1.72
C GLU A 79 15.43 0.24 -0.71
N ILE A 80 15.60 0.02 0.60
CA ILE A 80 14.91 0.80 1.64
C ILE A 80 15.15 2.31 1.53
N PRO A 81 16.40 2.82 1.34
CA PRO A 81 16.63 4.26 1.20
C PRO A 81 15.82 4.89 0.06
N MET A 82 15.73 4.20 -1.09
CA MET A 82 14.94 4.68 -2.22
C MET A 82 13.44 4.71 -1.91
N MET A 83 12.95 3.77 -1.09
CA MET A 83 11.54 3.79 -0.66
C MET A 83 11.26 4.96 0.30
N VAL A 84 12.22 5.32 1.15
CA VAL A 84 12.15 6.50 2.01
C VAL A 84 12.11 7.78 1.18
N GLU A 85 12.93 7.88 0.13
CA GLU A 85 12.91 9.01 -0.82
C GLU A 85 11.56 9.12 -1.57
N GLU A 86 10.88 8.00 -1.81
CA GLU A 86 9.51 7.94 -2.38
C GLU A 86 8.41 8.30 -1.38
N GLY A 87 8.77 8.64 -0.13
CA GLY A 87 7.85 9.09 0.91
C GLY A 87 7.39 8.00 1.89
N LEU A 88 7.96 6.79 1.85
CA LEU A 88 7.62 5.72 2.80
C LEU A 88 8.57 5.74 4.01
N SER A 89 8.08 6.24 5.14
CA SER A 89 8.85 6.31 6.40
C SER A 89 8.66 5.12 7.33
N SER A 90 7.84 4.13 6.96
CA SER A 90 7.56 2.96 7.78
C SER A 90 7.36 1.71 6.93
N PHE A 91 7.78 0.56 7.47
CA PHE A 91 7.77 -0.74 6.80
C PHE A 91 7.21 -1.81 7.74
N LYS A 92 6.51 -2.78 7.18
CA LYS A 92 5.98 -3.96 7.89
C LYS A 92 6.46 -5.24 7.22
#